data_AF-A0A7K7AEJ5-F1
#
_entry.id   AF-A0A7K7AEJ5-F1
#
_cell.length_a   1.000
_cell.length_b   1.000
_cell.length_c   1.000
_cell.angle_alpha   90.00
_cell.angle_beta   90.00
_cell.angle_gamma   90.00
#
_symmetry.space_group_name_H-M   'P 1'
#
loop_
_entity.id
_entity.type
_entity.pdbx_description
1 polymer ?
#
loop_
_entity_poly.entity_id
_entity_poly.type
_entity_poly.pdbx_seq_one_letter_code
_entity_poly.pdbx_strand_id
1 'polypeptide(L)'
;QRDCHNYIKMLLRLNSTHLYTCGTCAFSPACAYVDVQRFSLERDAAGKPLLEDGKGRCPFDPEYKSTAVMVDGELYAGTVSNFQGNEPTIYRSQESRISLKTENSLNWLQGEGRGWHGSGHCLPAAGRHGDDDKIYFFFSETGKEFDYFENTIVSRIARVCKGDQGGERVLQRRWTTFLKAQLLCSHPDDGFPFNVLRGVFVLTPGEQRWRETLFYGVFTSHKGGLGGSAVCAFPMRSVQGAFAGLYKEVNRETQQWYTDTSPVPEPRPGS
;
A
#
# COMPACT_ATOMS: atom_id res chain seq x y z
N GLN A 1 7.70 28.84 4.12
CA GLN A 1 6.95 29.27 2.92
C GLN A 1 7.12 28.30 1.74
N ARG A 2 7.43 27.01 1.96
CA ARG A 2 7.63 26.02 0.88
C ARG A 2 6.42 25.10 0.66
N ASP A 3 5.44 25.10 1.56
CA ASP A 3 4.47 23.98 1.62
C ASP A 3 3.12 24.30 0.95
N CYS A 4 2.83 25.58 0.68
CA CYS A 4 1.58 26.01 0.03
C CYS A 4 1.65 25.95 -1.51
N HIS A 5 2.23 24.88 -2.05
CA HIS A 5 2.28 24.62 -3.48
C HIS A 5 1.55 23.31 -3.82
N ASN A 6 1.29 23.10 -5.10
CA ASN A 6 0.81 21.81 -5.59
C ASN A 6 1.99 20.90 -5.95
N TYR A 7 2.33 19.98 -5.06
CA TYR A 7 3.33 18.96 -5.34
C TYR A 7 2.63 17.75 -5.95
N ILE A 8 2.95 17.42 -7.20
CA ILE A 8 2.40 16.23 -7.86
C ILE A 8 2.99 14.98 -7.18
N LYS A 9 2.11 14.11 -6.67
CA LYS A 9 2.50 12.90 -5.91
C LYS A 9 2.31 11.62 -6.70
N MET A 10 1.48 11.66 -7.75
CA MET A 10 1.28 10.55 -8.67
C MET A 10 0.95 11.05 -10.07
N LEU A 11 1.42 10.30 -11.06
CA LEU A 11 1.09 10.47 -12.47
C LEU A 11 0.99 9.07 -13.07
N LEU A 12 -0.22 8.65 -13.40
CA LEU A 12 -0.54 7.30 -13.84
C LEU A 12 -1.21 7.34 -15.20
N ARG A 13 -1.01 6.31 -16.02
CA ARG A 13 -1.76 6.17 -17.27
C ARG A 13 -3.16 5.66 -16.95
N LEU A 14 -4.20 6.41 -17.33
CA LEU A 14 -5.59 5.97 -17.17
C LEU A 14 -6.02 5.09 -18.34
N ASN A 15 -5.79 5.57 -19.56
CA ASN A 15 -6.12 4.88 -20.80
C ASN A 15 -5.13 5.29 -21.91
N SER A 16 -5.47 5.03 -23.18
CA SER A 16 -4.60 5.37 -24.30
C SER A 16 -4.45 6.88 -24.54
N THR A 17 -5.39 7.69 -24.08
CA THR A 17 -5.48 9.12 -24.38
C THR A 17 -5.28 10.01 -23.15
N HIS A 18 -5.48 9.48 -21.94
CA HIS A 18 -5.46 10.26 -20.70
C HIS A 18 -4.48 9.72 -19.66
N LEU A 19 -3.86 10.65 -18.94
CA LEU A 19 -3.19 10.40 -17.66
C LEU A 19 -4.10 10.83 -16.51
N TYR A 20 -3.93 10.19 -15.37
CA TYR A 20 -4.51 10.57 -14.09
C TYR A 20 -3.41 11.11 -13.19
N THR A 21 -3.61 12.28 -12.61
CA THR A 21 -2.63 12.94 -11.74
C THR A 21 -3.28 13.43 -10.46
N CYS A 22 -2.57 13.33 -9.34
CA CYS A 22 -2.97 13.95 -8.08
C CYS A 22 -1.80 14.68 -7.44
N GLY A 23 -2.11 15.76 -6.75
CA GLY A 23 -1.13 16.52 -5.99
C GLY A 23 -1.68 17.11 -4.71
N THR A 24 -0.78 17.59 -3.86
CA THR A 24 -1.09 18.11 -2.52
C THR A 24 -1.98 19.36 -2.55
N CYS A 25 -1.93 20.13 -3.65
CA CYS A 25 -2.69 21.35 -3.87
C CYS A 25 -2.79 22.24 -2.61
N ALA A 26 -1.61 22.59 -2.04
CA ALA A 26 -1.49 23.39 -0.82
C ALA A 26 -2.28 22.84 0.37
N PHE A 27 -2.05 21.57 0.72
CA PHE A 27 -2.78 20.83 1.76
C PHE A 27 -4.29 20.73 1.52
N SER A 28 -4.70 20.68 0.26
CA SER A 28 -6.08 20.42 -0.15
C SER A 28 -6.05 19.48 -1.36
N PRO A 29 -5.65 18.21 -1.17
CA PRO A 29 -5.26 17.33 -2.25
C PRO A 29 -6.37 17.20 -3.30
N ALA A 30 -5.97 17.28 -4.57
CA ALA A 30 -6.86 17.26 -5.71
C ALA A 30 -6.29 16.39 -6.83
N CYS A 31 -7.18 15.77 -7.59
CA CYS A 31 -6.82 14.96 -8.75
C CYS A 31 -7.43 15.53 -10.03
N ALA A 32 -6.80 15.23 -11.16
CA ALA A 32 -7.23 15.70 -12.47
C ALA A 32 -6.85 14.68 -13.56
N TYR A 33 -7.44 14.88 -14.73
CA TYR A 33 -7.15 14.11 -15.94
C TYR A 33 -6.36 14.98 -16.91
N VAL A 34 -5.33 14.42 -17.55
CA VAL A 34 -4.50 15.11 -18.54
C VAL A 34 -4.70 14.44 -19.89
N ASP A 35 -5.19 15.19 -20.87
CA ASP A 35 -5.18 14.76 -22.28
C ASP A 35 -3.73 14.71 -22.77
N VAL A 36 -3.27 13.54 -23.21
CA VAL A 36 -1.90 13.33 -23.65
C VAL A 36 -1.60 14.01 -24.98
N GLN A 37 -2.58 14.10 -25.89
CA GLN A 37 -2.39 14.72 -27.20
C GLN A 37 -2.36 16.24 -27.11
N ARG A 38 -3.24 16.83 -26.30
CA ARG A 38 -3.35 18.28 -26.11
C ARG A 38 -2.41 18.82 -25.03
N PHE A 39 -1.90 17.93 -24.17
CA PHE A 39 -1.10 18.26 -23.00
C PHE A 39 -1.78 19.31 -22.10
N SER A 40 -3.06 19.12 -21.86
CA SER A 40 -3.91 20.01 -21.06
C SER A 40 -4.76 19.23 -20.07
N LEU A 41 -5.15 19.87 -18.97
CA LEU A 41 -6.15 19.31 -18.07
C LEU A 41 -7.49 19.21 -18.79
N GLU A 42 -8.20 18.10 -18.56
CA GLU A 42 -9.60 17.96 -18.92
C GLU A 42 -10.44 19.04 -18.25
N ARG A 43 -11.49 19.48 -18.95
CA ARG A 43 -12.33 20.59 -18.53
C ARG A 43 -13.80 20.17 -18.50
N ASP A 44 -14.53 20.72 -17.53
CA ASP A 44 -15.98 20.56 -17.45
C ASP A 44 -16.71 21.38 -18.54
N ALA A 45 -18.04 21.26 -18.58
CA ALA A 45 -18.89 21.98 -19.53
C ALA A 45 -18.78 23.53 -19.42
N ALA A 46 -18.31 24.05 -18.29
CA ALA A 46 -18.07 25.47 -18.07
C ALA A 46 -16.64 25.90 -18.44
N GLY A 47 -15.80 24.98 -18.93
CA GLY A 47 -14.42 25.23 -19.32
C GLY A 47 -13.46 25.30 -18.13
N LYS A 48 -13.87 24.97 -16.91
CA LYS A 48 -13.00 24.90 -15.73
C LYS A 48 -12.31 23.53 -15.69
N PRO A 49 -11.07 23.41 -15.17
CA PRO A 49 -10.44 22.11 -14.99
C PRO A 49 -11.34 21.16 -14.19
N LEU A 50 -11.53 19.95 -14.71
CA LEU A 50 -12.27 18.88 -14.05
C LEU A 50 -11.39 18.34 -12.90
N LEU A 51 -11.76 18.70 -11.67
CA LEU A 51 -11.03 18.32 -10.47
C LEU A 51 -11.85 17.34 -9.63
N GLU A 52 -11.20 16.31 -9.13
CA GLU A 52 -11.75 15.37 -8.15
C GLU A 52 -11.11 15.59 -6.76
N ASP A 53 -11.85 15.20 -5.72
CA ASP A 53 -11.31 15.17 -4.35
C ASP A 53 -10.16 14.16 -4.24
N GLY A 54 -9.00 14.63 -3.81
CA GLY A 54 -7.79 13.82 -3.68
C GLY A 54 -7.63 13.16 -2.30
N LYS A 55 -8.55 13.38 -1.35
CA LYS A 55 -8.47 12.78 -0.01
C LYS A 55 -8.41 11.26 -0.05
N GLY A 56 -7.44 10.68 0.64
CA GLY A 56 -7.19 9.23 0.63
C GLY A 56 -6.57 8.69 -0.67
N ARG A 57 -6.44 9.53 -1.71
CA ARG A 57 -5.72 9.21 -2.95
C ARG A 57 -4.31 9.80 -2.89
N CYS A 58 -4.19 11.05 -2.45
CA CYS A 58 -2.96 11.82 -2.37
C CYS A 58 -2.80 12.41 -0.96
N PRO A 59 -1.56 12.54 -0.42
CA PRO A 59 -1.34 13.17 0.87
C PRO A 59 -1.56 14.69 0.82
N PHE A 60 -1.80 15.26 2.00
CA PHE A 60 -1.90 16.70 2.22
C PHE A 60 -0.51 17.37 2.24
N ASP A 61 0.42 16.78 2.98
CA ASP A 61 1.79 17.29 3.15
C ASP A 61 2.71 16.74 2.05
N PRO A 62 3.56 17.57 1.40
CA PRO A 62 4.51 17.11 0.40
C PRO A 62 5.56 16.12 0.93
N GLU A 63 5.89 16.13 2.22
CA GLU A 63 6.85 15.22 2.85
C GLU A 63 6.28 13.82 3.06
N TYR A 64 4.96 13.69 3.12
CA TYR A 64 4.32 12.38 3.20
C TYR A 64 4.45 11.67 1.86
N LYS A 65 4.86 10.41 1.93
CA LYS A 65 4.99 9.57 0.74
C LYS A 65 3.60 9.07 0.32
N SER A 66 3.53 8.50 -0.87
CA SER A 66 2.34 7.83 -1.35
C SER A 66 2.73 6.80 -2.39
N THR A 67 1.85 5.82 -2.59
CA THR A 67 1.92 4.89 -3.70
C THR A 67 0.58 4.84 -4.39
N ALA A 68 0.58 4.59 -5.69
CA ALA A 68 -0.65 4.32 -6.42
C ALA A 68 -0.40 3.45 -7.65
N VAL A 69 -1.44 2.72 -8.08
CA VAL A 69 -1.52 2.05 -9.38
C VAL A 69 -2.91 2.23 -9.96
N MET A 70 -2.97 2.32 -11.29
CA MET A 70 -4.22 2.28 -12.05
C MET A 70 -4.39 0.89 -12.64
N VAL A 71 -5.48 0.20 -12.30
CA VAL A 71 -5.81 -1.13 -12.83
C VAL A 71 -7.25 -1.09 -13.34
N ASP A 72 -7.45 -1.34 -14.62
CA ASP A 72 -8.77 -1.34 -15.27
C ASP A 72 -9.60 -0.07 -15.02
N GLY A 73 -8.93 1.08 -14.94
CA GLY A 73 -9.57 2.38 -14.66
C GLY A 73 -9.86 2.65 -13.18
N GLU A 74 -9.53 1.73 -12.28
CA GLU A 74 -9.63 1.90 -10.83
C GLU A 74 -8.28 2.30 -10.24
N LEU A 75 -8.31 3.30 -9.35
CA LEU A 75 -7.11 3.74 -8.62
C LEU A 75 -6.99 2.97 -7.31
N TYR A 76 -5.86 2.33 -7.09
CA TYR A 76 -5.46 1.74 -5.81
C TYR A 76 -4.34 2.60 -5.24
N ALA A 77 -4.56 3.25 -4.10
CA ALA A 77 -3.62 4.19 -3.50
C ALA A 77 -3.32 3.84 -2.04
N GLY A 78 -2.05 4.00 -1.64
CA GLY A 78 -1.60 3.93 -0.25
C GLY A 78 -1.03 5.27 0.17
N THR A 79 -1.65 5.93 1.14
CA THR A 79 -1.29 7.28 1.59
C THR A 79 -1.84 7.54 3.00
N VAL A 80 -1.72 8.77 3.50
CA VAL A 80 -2.46 9.28 4.66
C VAL A 80 -3.70 10.05 4.22
N SER A 81 -4.85 9.83 4.89
CA SER A 81 -6.15 10.41 4.51
C SER A 81 -6.47 11.76 5.12
N ASN A 82 -5.72 12.21 6.12
CA ASN A 82 -5.98 13.45 6.83
C ASN A 82 -4.79 14.42 6.84
N PHE A 83 -5.07 15.65 7.26
CA PHE A 83 -4.09 16.74 7.29
C PHE A 83 -2.95 16.46 8.28
N GLN A 84 -3.26 15.85 9.42
CA GLN A 84 -2.29 15.54 10.48
C GLN A 84 -1.29 14.45 10.07
N GLY A 85 -1.64 13.59 9.10
CA GLY A 85 -0.78 12.50 8.63
C GLY A 85 -0.73 11.27 9.53
N ASN A 86 -1.70 11.11 10.42
CA ASN A 86 -1.78 9.98 11.37
C ASN A 86 -2.86 8.95 11.01
N GLU A 87 -3.57 9.13 9.89
CA GLU A 87 -4.53 8.15 9.37
C GLU A 87 -3.99 7.51 8.08
N PRO A 88 -3.12 6.49 8.17
CA PRO A 88 -2.69 5.74 7.00
C PRO A 88 -3.86 4.95 6.41
N THR A 89 -3.95 4.91 5.10
CA THR A 89 -5.02 4.21 4.39
C THR A 89 -4.52 3.54 3.12
N ILE A 90 -5.05 2.36 2.83
CA ILE A 90 -5.05 1.78 1.49
C ILE A 90 -6.46 1.90 0.94
N TYR A 91 -6.61 2.64 -0.15
CA TYR A 91 -7.86 3.11 -0.73
C TYR A 91 -8.02 2.62 -2.16
N ARG A 92 -9.24 2.25 -2.55
CA ARG A 92 -9.64 2.07 -3.95
C ARG A 92 -10.67 3.12 -4.35
N SER A 93 -10.30 3.93 -5.34
CA SER A 93 -11.23 4.82 -6.04
C SER A 93 -11.87 4.08 -7.21
N GLN A 94 -13.19 4.12 -7.27
CA GLN A 94 -13.94 3.62 -8.42
C GLN A 94 -15.12 4.56 -8.69
N GLU A 95 -15.23 5.02 -9.93
CA GLU A 95 -16.24 6.01 -10.34
C GLU A 95 -17.67 5.42 -10.35
N SER A 96 -17.81 4.09 -10.43
CA SER A 96 -19.09 3.38 -10.56
C SER A 96 -19.38 2.30 -9.50
N ARG A 97 -18.50 2.09 -8.51
CA ARG A 97 -18.72 1.13 -7.41
C ARG A 97 -18.41 1.72 -6.04
N ILE A 98 -18.60 0.91 -5.01
CA ILE A 98 -18.27 1.20 -3.62
C ILE A 98 -16.74 1.40 -3.50
N SER A 99 -16.33 2.59 -3.07
CA SER A 99 -14.94 2.84 -2.67
C SER A 99 -14.62 2.04 -1.41
N LEU A 100 -13.48 1.36 -1.42
CA LEU A 100 -13.00 0.57 -0.30
C LEU A 100 -11.80 1.23 0.34
N LYS A 101 -11.71 1.13 1.66
CA LYS A 101 -10.53 1.57 2.40
C LYS A 101 -10.21 0.61 3.54
N THR A 102 -8.98 0.68 4.03
CA THR A 102 -8.61 -0.01 5.28
C THR A 102 -9.39 0.55 6.46
N GLU A 103 -9.62 -0.28 7.48
CA GLU A 103 -10.23 0.18 8.72
C GLU A 103 -9.30 1.15 9.47
N ASN A 104 -9.87 2.12 10.19
CA ASN A 104 -9.11 3.04 11.03
C ASN A 104 -8.74 2.35 12.36
N SER A 105 -7.98 1.27 12.25
CA SER A 105 -7.51 0.45 13.36
C SER A 105 -6.01 0.24 13.23
N LEU A 106 -5.29 0.40 14.34
CA LEU A 106 -3.85 0.17 14.41
C LEU A 106 -3.47 -1.27 13.99
N ASN A 107 -4.36 -2.24 14.17
CA ASN A 107 -4.14 -3.62 13.74
C ASN A 107 -3.96 -3.74 12.21
N TRP A 108 -4.54 -2.82 11.44
CA TRP A 108 -4.47 -2.82 9.98
C TRP A 108 -3.24 -2.09 9.47
N LEU A 109 -3.10 -0.82 9.84
CA LEU A 109 -1.98 0.03 9.46
C LEU A 109 -1.55 0.85 10.67
N GLN A 110 -0.25 0.81 10.97
CA GLN A 110 0.32 1.58 12.07
C GLN A 110 0.82 2.93 11.53
N GLY A 111 0.34 4.02 12.12
CA GLY A 111 0.60 5.39 11.65
C GLY A 111 0.75 6.38 12.78
N GLU A 112 1.62 6.11 13.75
CA GLU A 112 1.96 7.13 14.75
C GLU A 112 3.02 8.08 14.18
N GLY A 113 2.56 9.27 13.77
CA GLY A 113 3.39 10.41 13.37
C GLY A 113 4.17 10.21 12.07
N ARG A 114 5.24 11.02 11.91
CA ARG A 114 6.18 11.03 10.77
C ARG A 114 6.88 9.69 10.48
N GLY A 115 6.51 8.60 11.18
CA GLY A 115 7.03 7.25 11.08
C GLY A 115 6.37 6.37 10.02
N TRP A 116 5.29 6.81 9.35
CA TRP A 116 4.88 6.15 8.11
C TRP A 116 5.90 6.49 7.01
N HIS A 117 6.86 5.58 6.82
CA HIS A 117 7.81 5.62 5.72
C HIS A 117 7.35 4.64 4.64
N GLY A 118 6.16 4.85 4.09
CA GLY A 118 5.70 4.05 2.95
C GLY A 118 6.46 4.42 1.70
N SER A 119 7.38 3.56 1.26
CA SER A 119 7.62 3.41 -0.17
C SER A 119 6.71 2.26 -0.62
N GLY A 120 5.65 2.59 -1.33
CA GLY A 120 4.78 1.57 -1.90
C GLY A 120 5.01 1.47 -3.39
N HIS A 121 5.08 0.23 -3.86
CA HIS A 121 5.05 -0.09 -5.27
C HIS A 121 3.89 -1.06 -5.45
N CYS A 122 2.88 -0.64 -6.19
CA CYS A 122 1.74 -1.50 -6.44
C CYS A 122 1.93 -2.22 -7.77
N LEU A 123 1.66 -3.53 -7.77
CA LEU A 123 1.68 -4.34 -8.99
C LEU A 123 0.31 -5.00 -9.18
N PRO A 124 -0.21 -4.98 -10.41
CA PRO A 124 -1.22 -5.94 -10.81
C PRO A 124 -0.54 -7.30 -11.04
N ALA A 125 -0.83 -8.29 -10.20
CA ALA A 125 -0.54 -9.68 -10.55
C ALA A 125 -1.66 -10.16 -11.50
N ALA A 126 -1.45 -10.02 -12.81
CA ALA A 126 -2.38 -10.52 -13.81
C ALA A 126 -2.26 -12.04 -13.93
N GLY A 127 -3.25 -12.77 -13.42
CA GLY A 127 -3.39 -14.21 -13.59
C GLY A 127 -4.71 -14.53 -14.29
N ARG A 128 -4.67 -14.95 -15.56
CA ARG A 128 -5.88 -15.27 -16.35
C ARG A 128 -6.56 -16.61 -16.01
N HIS A 129 -6.02 -17.39 -15.08
CA HIS A 129 -6.59 -18.69 -14.69
C HIS A 129 -6.80 -18.78 -13.17
N GLY A 130 -8.06 -18.66 -12.75
CA GLY A 130 -8.58 -19.08 -11.45
C GLY A 130 -8.25 -18.15 -10.27
N ASP A 131 -9.30 -17.47 -9.79
CA ASP A 131 -9.43 -16.68 -8.55
C ASP A 131 -8.41 -15.56 -8.24
N ASP A 132 -8.92 -14.35 -8.47
CA ASP A 132 -8.57 -13.04 -7.93
C ASP A 132 -7.17 -12.51 -8.24
N ASP A 133 -7.11 -11.66 -9.27
CA ASP A 133 -6.10 -10.61 -9.42
C ASP A 133 -5.89 -9.92 -8.06
N LYS A 134 -4.66 -9.96 -7.53
CA LYS A 134 -4.33 -9.33 -6.25
C LYS A 134 -3.48 -8.10 -6.48
N ILE A 135 -3.76 -7.06 -5.70
CA ILE A 135 -2.96 -5.84 -5.65
C ILE A 135 -2.08 -5.90 -4.43
N TYR A 136 -0.78 -5.82 -4.64
CA TYR A 136 0.22 -5.87 -3.57
C TYR A 136 0.67 -4.46 -3.19
N PHE A 137 0.81 -4.19 -1.90
CA PHE A 137 1.34 -2.95 -1.35
C PHE A 137 2.59 -3.25 -0.54
N PHE A 138 3.58 -2.37 -0.61
CA PHE A 138 4.80 -2.48 0.17
C PHE A 138 4.92 -1.21 1.02
N PHE A 139 5.37 -1.33 2.26
CA PHE A 139 5.54 -0.17 3.13
C PHE A 139 6.40 -0.52 4.35
N SER A 140 6.84 0.52 5.07
CA SER A 140 7.41 0.36 6.42
C SER A 140 6.45 0.97 7.43
N GLU A 141 6.27 0.30 8.56
CA GLU A 141 5.42 0.75 9.68
C GLU A 141 6.06 0.36 11.02
N THR A 142 5.51 0.87 12.12
CA THR A 142 5.91 0.43 13.47
C THR A 142 5.42 -0.99 13.74
N GLY A 143 6.32 -1.93 14.02
CA GLY A 143 6.01 -3.32 14.34
C GLY A 143 5.63 -3.49 15.81
N LYS A 144 4.36 -3.23 16.15
CA LYS A 144 3.83 -3.40 17.52
C LYS A 144 3.83 -4.86 18.00
N GLU A 145 4.06 -5.84 17.12
CA GLU A 145 4.25 -7.23 17.53
C GLU A 145 5.60 -7.49 18.19
N PHE A 146 6.51 -6.52 18.15
CA PHE A 146 7.80 -6.59 18.80
C PHE A 146 7.79 -5.66 20.02
N ASP A 147 7.83 -6.25 21.21
CA ASP A 147 7.94 -5.54 22.48
C ASP A 147 9.42 -5.22 22.74
N TYR A 148 9.92 -4.16 22.09
CA TYR A 148 11.25 -3.61 22.33
C TYR A 148 11.16 -2.26 23.05
N PHE A 149 12.24 -1.89 23.76
CA PHE A 149 12.36 -0.59 24.43
C PHE A 149 12.18 0.62 23.49
N GLU A 150 12.41 0.43 22.18
CA GLU A 150 12.17 1.44 21.15
C GLU A 150 11.19 0.92 20.08
N ASN A 151 10.41 1.84 19.51
CA ASN A 151 9.52 1.57 18.38
C ASN A 151 10.31 0.98 17.20
N THR A 152 10.18 -0.33 17.00
CA THR A 152 10.88 -1.02 15.92
C THR A 152 10.14 -0.82 14.60
N ILE A 153 10.78 -0.19 13.62
CA ILE A 153 10.25 -0.13 12.26
C ILE A 153 10.42 -1.50 11.59
N VAL A 154 9.40 -1.96 10.89
CA VAL A 154 9.40 -3.19 10.10
C VAL A 154 8.88 -2.94 8.70
N SER A 155 9.36 -3.74 7.75
CA SER A 155 8.90 -3.71 6.37
C SER A 155 7.80 -4.74 6.13
N ARG A 156 6.80 -4.38 5.34
CA ARG A 156 5.61 -5.20 5.07
C ARG A 156 5.35 -5.34 3.58
N ILE A 157 4.77 -6.49 3.23
CA ILE A 157 3.99 -6.69 2.02
C ILE A 157 2.54 -6.92 2.44
N ALA A 158 1.61 -6.19 1.84
CA ALA A 158 0.19 -6.41 1.99
C ALA A 158 -0.44 -6.76 0.65
N ARG A 159 -1.62 -7.36 0.68
CA ARG A 159 -2.41 -7.67 -0.52
C ARG A 159 -3.89 -7.41 -0.29
N VAL A 160 -4.60 -7.13 -1.38
CA VAL A 160 -6.07 -7.11 -1.47
C VAL A 160 -6.49 -7.79 -2.77
N CYS A 161 -7.67 -8.39 -2.82
CA CYS A 161 -8.26 -8.88 -4.06
C CYS A 161 -8.88 -7.71 -4.83
N LYS A 162 -8.62 -7.64 -6.15
CA LYS A 162 -9.24 -6.66 -7.05
C LYS A 162 -10.77 -6.78 -7.04
N GLY A 163 -11.27 -8.02 -6.92
CA GLY A 163 -12.71 -8.33 -6.89
C GLY A 163 -13.43 -7.96 -5.59
N ASP A 164 -12.71 -7.57 -4.54
CA ASP A 164 -13.27 -7.27 -3.22
C ASP A 164 -14.38 -6.20 -3.30
N GLN A 165 -15.53 -6.46 -2.67
CA GLN A 165 -16.70 -5.56 -2.62
C GLN A 165 -16.95 -4.98 -1.23
N GLY A 166 -16.11 -5.35 -0.26
CA GLY A 166 -16.33 -5.12 1.15
C GLY A 166 -17.41 -6.02 1.75
N GLY A 167 -17.64 -5.86 3.05
CA GLY A 167 -18.60 -6.69 3.77
C GLY A 167 -20.02 -6.12 3.75
N GLU A 168 -21.00 -7.02 3.85
CA GLU A 168 -22.42 -6.67 3.80
C GLU A 168 -22.90 -6.00 5.11
N ARG A 169 -22.50 -6.54 6.27
CA ARG A 169 -22.92 -6.06 7.60
C ARG A 169 -21.76 -5.53 8.42
N VAL A 170 -20.68 -6.32 8.51
CA VAL A 170 -19.41 -5.95 9.13
C VAL A 170 -18.44 -5.55 8.02
N LEU A 171 -17.52 -4.62 8.26
CA LEU A 171 -16.58 -4.13 7.24
C LEU A 171 -17.27 -3.52 6.00
N GLN A 172 -18.40 -2.84 6.19
CA GLN A 172 -19.06 -2.10 5.11
C GLN A 172 -18.12 -1.04 4.53
N ARG A 173 -17.92 -1.08 3.21
CA ARG A 173 -16.98 -0.19 2.49
C ARG A 173 -15.53 -0.31 3.02
N ARG A 174 -15.16 -1.49 3.52
CA ARG A 174 -13.81 -1.85 3.96
C ARG A 174 -13.36 -3.11 3.25
N TRP A 175 -12.06 -3.27 3.04
CA TRP A 175 -11.52 -4.51 2.48
C TRP A 175 -11.93 -5.73 3.32
N THR A 176 -12.36 -6.82 2.71
CA THR A 176 -12.50 -8.12 3.40
C THR A 176 -11.32 -9.04 3.11
N THR A 177 -10.50 -8.67 2.13
CA THR A 177 -9.37 -9.46 1.64
C THR A 177 -7.99 -8.89 1.99
N PHE A 178 -7.94 -7.82 2.79
CA PHE A 178 -6.69 -7.21 3.23
C PHE A 178 -5.92 -8.15 4.17
N LEU A 179 -4.70 -8.52 3.75
CA LEU A 179 -3.74 -9.23 4.58
C LEU A 179 -2.37 -8.55 4.47
N LYS A 180 -1.56 -8.60 5.54
CA LYS A 180 -0.16 -8.15 5.51
C LYS A 180 0.77 -9.17 6.17
N ALA A 181 2.00 -9.22 5.68
CA ALA A 181 3.08 -10.07 6.18
C ALA A 181 4.39 -9.26 6.28
N GLN A 182 5.30 -9.70 7.14
CA GLN A 182 6.61 -9.07 7.31
C GLN A 182 7.56 -9.44 6.16
N LEU A 183 8.32 -8.46 5.68
CA LEU A 183 9.48 -8.67 4.82
C LEU A 183 10.75 -8.67 5.69
N LEU A 184 11.39 -9.82 5.78
CA LEU A 184 12.62 -10.01 6.56
C LEU A 184 13.82 -9.90 5.62
N CYS A 185 14.61 -8.84 5.79
CA CYS A 185 15.89 -8.66 5.10
C CYS A 185 16.96 -8.48 6.17
N SER A 186 17.86 -9.46 6.29
CA SER A 186 18.91 -9.47 7.30
C SER A 186 20.19 -10.07 6.73
N HIS A 187 21.32 -9.71 7.32
CA HIS A 187 22.59 -10.31 6.96
C HIS A 187 22.63 -11.78 7.41
N PRO A 188 23.05 -12.74 6.56
CA PRO A 188 22.94 -14.18 6.86
C PRO A 188 23.74 -14.66 8.08
N ASP A 189 24.91 -14.05 8.35
CA ASP A 189 25.85 -14.58 9.34
C ASP A 189 25.56 -14.12 10.77
N ASP A 190 25.27 -12.83 10.94
CA ASP A 190 25.06 -12.17 12.24
C ASP A 190 23.59 -11.78 12.48
N GLY A 191 22.71 -11.99 11.50
CA GLY A 191 21.30 -11.64 11.57
C GLY A 191 21.04 -10.14 11.57
N PHE A 192 22.02 -9.30 11.22
CA PHE A 192 21.86 -7.84 11.29
C PHE A 192 20.67 -7.36 10.43
N PRO A 193 19.67 -6.66 10.99
CA PRO A 193 18.42 -6.38 10.29
C PRO A 193 18.48 -5.12 9.42
N PHE A 194 17.97 -5.24 8.20
CA PHE A 194 17.66 -4.12 7.30
C PHE A 194 16.14 -3.95 7.22
N ASN A 195 15.61 -3.22 8.18
CA ASN A 195 14.19 -3.21 8.52
C ASN A 195 13.37 -2.08 7.87
N VAL A 196 14.01 -1.10 7.22
CA VAL A 196 13.34 0.03 6.57
C VAL A 196 13.38 -0.10 5.04
N LEU A 197 12.23 -0.32 4.42
CA LEU A 197 12.07 -0.41 2.96
C LEU A 197 12.17 0.98 2.29
N ARG A 198 13.03 1.08 1.28
CA ARG A 198 13.25 2.30 0.50
C ARG A 198 12.64 2.28 -0.89
N GLY A 199 12.57 1.10 -1.51
CA GLY A 199 11.97 0.92 -2.83
C GLY A 199 11.87 -0.56 -3.20
N VAL A 200 11.03 -0.85 -4.18
CA VAL A 200 10.79 -2.20 -4.69
C VAL A 200 10.81 -2.20 -6.21
N PHE A 201 11.52 -3.17 -6.77
CA PHE A 201 11.48 -3.50 -8.19
C PHE A 201 10.92 -4.91 -8.38
N VAL A 202 10.26 -5.12 -9.50
CA VAL A 202 9.42 -6.29 -9.70
C VAL A 202 9.78 -6.90 -11.02
N LEU A 203 10.29 -8.11 -10.96
CA LEU A 203 10.70 -8.86 -12.13
C LEU A 203 9.70 -9.99 -12.36
N THR A 204 8.89 -9.85 -13.39
CA THR A 204 7.98 -10.90 -13.86
C THR A 204 8.50 -11.44 -15.19
N PRO A 205 8.95 -12.71 -15.27
CA PRO A 205 9.54 -13.27 -16.49
C PRO A 205 8.60 -13.31 -17.71
N GLY A 206 7.31 -13.11 -17.52
CA GLY A 206 6.30 -12.93 -18.56
C GLY A 206 4.90 -12.96 -17.94
N GLU A 207 3.90 -12.40 -18.63
CA GLU A 207 2.54 -12.25 -18.07
C GLU A 207 1.92 -13.57 -17.60
N GLN A 208 2.18 -14.68 -18.31
CA GLN A 208 1.67 -16.01 -17.94
C GLN A 208 2.49 -16.70 -16.84
N ARG A 209 3.66 -16.14 -16.47
CA ARG A 209 4.61 -16.71 -15.51
C ARG A 209 4.67 -15.92 -14.21
N TRP A 210 3.52 -15.40 -13.76
CA TRP A 210 3.42 -14.62 -12.52
C TRP A 210 3.87 -15.37 -11.26
N ARG A 211 3.78 -16.71 -11.25
CA ARG A 211 4.30 -17.54 -10.15
C ARG A 211 5.83 -17.47 -10.02
N GLU A 212 6.52 -17.09 -11.09
CA GLU A 212 7.97 -16.88 -11.13
C GLU A 212 8.35 -15.42 -10.80
N THR A 213 7.39 -14.56 -10.45
CA THR A 213 7.67 -13.16 -10.08
C THR A 213 8.63 -13.09 -8.89
N LEU A 214 9.64 -12.22 -9.01
CA LEU A 214 10.58 -11.85 -7.96
C LEU A 214 10.36 -10.39 -7.55
N PHE A 215 10.22 -10.16 -6.25
CA PHE A 215 10.19 -8.82 -5.67
C PHE A 215 11.58 -8.50 -5.12
N TYR A 216 12.26 -7.53 -5.71
CA TYR A 216 13.52 -6.99 -5.20
C TYR A 216 13.21 -5.78 -4.32
N GLY A 217 13.56 -5.84 -3.04
CA GLY A 217 13.44 -4.70 -2.14
C GLY A 217 14.81 -4.12 -1.80
N VAL A 218 14.91 -2.79 -1.77
CA VAL A 218 16.07 -2.06 -1.24
C VAL A 218 15.75 -1.64 0.19
N PHE A 219 16.60 -2.03 1.13
CA PHE A 219 16.39 -1.81 2.56
C PHE A 219 17.56 -1.04 3.18
N THR A 220 17.29 -0.31 4.25
CA THR A 220 18.29 0.33 5.10
C THR A 220 18.11 -0.08 6.55
N SER A 221 19.18 -0.09 7.34
CA SER A 221 19.08 -0.21 8.80
C SER A 221 18.37 1.00 9.41
N HIS A 222 17.63 0.78 10.50
CA HIS A 222 17.03 1.86 11.30
C HIS A 222 18.13 2.72 11.96
N LYS A 223 17.84 4.00 12.19
CA LYS A 223 18.82 4.95 12.74
C LYS A 223 19.29 4.49 14.12
N GLY A 224 20.60 4.32 14.30
CA GLY A 224 21.21 3.88 15.56
C GLY A 224 22.57 3.18 15.42
N GLY A 225 22.96 2.74 14.22
CA GLY A 225 24.26 2.08 13.95
C GLY A 225 24.99 2.57 12.69
N LEU A 226 26.09 1.90 12.33
CA LEU A 226 26.78 2.07 11.04
C LEU A 226 25.75 1.90 9.92
N GLY A 227 25.45 2.98 9.20
CA GLY A 227 24.45 2.98 8.15
C GLY A 227 24.77 1.93 7.10
N GLY A 228 23.83 1.04 6.83
CA GLY A 228 23.98 -0.03 5.84
C GLY A 228 22.76 -0.10 4.93
N SER A 229 22.97 -0.60 3.71
CA SER A 229 21.90 -0.89 2.76
C SER A 229 22.01 -2.33 2.28
N ALA A 230 20.87 -2.95 2.01
CA ALA A 230 20.80 -4.31 1.50
C ALA A 230 19.76 -4.38 0.37
N VAL A 231 19.97 -5.35 -0.53
CA VAL A 231 18.99 -5.73 -1.54
C VAL A 231 18.59 -7.17 -1.27
N CYS A 232 17.30 -7.38 -1.02
CA CYS A 232 16.74 -8.72 -0.80
C CYS A 232 15.75 -9.07 -1.91
N ALA A 233 15.74 -10.34 -2.33
CA ALA A 233 14.82 -10.86 -3.33
C ALA A 233 13.81 -11.82 -2.69
N PHE A 234 12.52 -11.58 -2.92
CA PHE A 234 11.43 -12.38 -2.39
C PHE A 234 10.67 -13.03 -3.55
N PRO A 235 10.68 -14.36 -3.69
CA PRO A 235 9.93 -15.02 -4.74
C PRO A 235 8.44 -15.11 -4.40
N MET A 236 7.57 -15.03 -5.41
CA MET A 236 6.12 -15.10 -5.24
C MET A 236 5.67 -16.34 -4.45
N ARG A 237 6.33 -17.50 -4.63
CA ARG A 237 6.06 -18.72 -3.84
C ARG A 237 6.17 -18.50 -2.32
N SER A 238 7.15 -17.72 -1.86
CA SER A 238 7.35 -17.42 -0.44
C SER A 238 6.27 -16.46 0.07
N VAL A 239 5.88 -15.50 -0.76
CA VAL A 239 4.78 -14.58 -0.47
C VAL A 239 3.45 -15.33 -0.35
N GLN A 240 3.16 -16.24 -1.27
CA GLN A 240 1.98 -17.10 -1.21
C GLN A 240 1.98 -17.98 0.04
N GLY A 241 3.12 -18.58 0.37
CA GLY A 241 3.29 -19.37 1.59
C GLY A 241 3.00 -18.57 2.86
N ALA A 242 3.47 -17.32 2.94
CA ALA A 242 3.20 -16.45 4.08
C ALA A 242 1.71 -16.16 4.25
N PHE A 243 1.00 -15.82 3.15
CA PHE A 243 -0.44 -15.53 3.20
C PHE A 243 -1.33 -16.78 3.34
N ALA A 244 -0.81 -17.97 3.05
CA ALA A 244 -1.45 -19.25 3.31
C ALA A 244 -1.11 -19.82 4.71
N GLY A 245 -0.24 -19.15 5.47
CA GLY A 245 0.18 -19.54 6.81
C GLY A 245 -0.84 -19.21 7.91
N LEU A 246 -0.40 -19.26 9.17
CA LEU A 246 -1.26 -18.90 10.31
C LEU A 246 -1.37 -17.38 10.47
N TYR A 247 -2.43 -16.94 11.14
CA TYR A 247 -2.66 -15.52 11.44
C TYR A 247 -2.06 -15.15 12.79
N LYS A 248 -1.74 -13.87 12.97
CA LYS A 248 -1.40 -13.31 14.29
C LYS A 248 -2.63 -12.66 14.90
N GLU A 249 -2.83 -12.89 16.20
CA GLU A 249 -3.86 -12.25 17.00
C GLU A 249 -3.23 -11.48 18.17
N VAL A 250 -3.88 -10.40 18.58
CA VAL A 250 -3.49 -9.63 19.77
C VAL A 250 -4.37 -10.03 20.94
N ASN A 251 -3.76 -10.47 22.04
CA ASN A 251 -4.47 -10.69 23.28
C ASN A 251 -4.94 -9.32 23.83
N ARG A 252 -6.26 -9.16 24.01
CA ARG A 252 -6.85 -7.87 24.41
C ARG A 252 -6.43 -7.42 25.81
N GLU A 253 -6.11 -8.35 26.69
CA GLU A 253 -5.74 -8.04 28.08
C GLU A 253 -4.25 -7.72 28.19
N THR A 254 -3.39 -8.56 27.60
CA THR A 254 -1.93 -8.39 27.71
C THR A 254 -1.34 -7.50 26.62
N GLN A 255 -2.11 -7.19 25.57
CA GLN A 255 -1.65 -6.50 24.35
C GLN A 255 -0.50 -7.23 23.63
N GLN A 256 -0.27 -8.51 23.96
CA GLN A 256 0.76 -9.33 23.33
C GLN A 256 0.23 -10.03 22.09
N TRP A 257 1.08 -10.11 21.07
CA TRP A 257 0.79 -10.80 19.82
C TRP A 257 1.18 -12.27 19.91
N TYR A 258 0.31 -13.15 19.43
CA TYR A 258 0.56 -14.58 19.34
C TYR A 258 0.09 -15.14 18.01
N THR A 259 0.58 -16.32 17.65
CA THR A 259 0.13 -17.02 16.44
C THR A 259 -1.13 -17.80 16.79
N ASP A 260 -2.24 -17.49 16.11
CA ASP A 260 -3.47 -18.23 16.29
C ASP A 260 -3.37 -19.58 15.58
N THR A 261 -3.68 -20.64 16.33
CA THR A 261 -3.65 -22.04 15.86
C THR A 261 -5.07 -22.63 15.77
N SER A 262 -6.09 -21.81 16.00
CA SER A 262 -7.49 -22.18 15.88
C SER A 262 -7.85 -22.54 14.43
N PRO A 263 -8.93 -23.32 14.21
CA PRO A 263 -9.41 -23.62 12.87
C PRO A 263 -9.72 -22.34 12.09
N VAL A 264 -9.15 -22.23 10.89
CA VAL A 264 -9.38 -21.07 10.01
C VAL A 264 -10.82 -21.12 9.46
N PRO A 265 -11.57 -20.00 9.50
CA PRO A 265 -12.91 -19.94 8.93
C PRO A 265 -12.94 -20.24 7.42
N GLU A 266 -14.08 -20.76 6.94
CA GLU A 266 -14.34 -20.99 5.51
C GLU A 266 -15.48 -20.08 5.00
N PRO A 267 -15.31 -19.36 3.87
CA PRO A 267 -14.08 -19.29 3.07
C PRO A 267 -12.93 -18.60 3.81
N ARG A 268 -11.70 -19.01 3.50
CA ARG A 268 -10.49 -18.52 4.16
C ARG A 268 -10.38 -16.98 4.10
N PRO A 269 -10.18 -16.28 5.23
CA PRO A 269 -10.00 -14.84 5.22
C PRO A 269 -8.85 -14.38 4.31
N GLY A 270 -9.16 -13.52 3.33
CA GLY A 270 -8.20 -13.04 2.34
C GLY A 270 -7.97 -13.93 1.12
N SER A 271 -8.83 -14.94 0.90
CA SER A 271 -8.98 -15.63 -0.38
C SER A 271 -9.82 -14.82 -1.35
#